data_AF-A0A7Z7FKB0-F1
#
_entry.id   AF-A0A7Z7FKB0-F1
#
_cell.length_a   1.000
_cell.length_b   1.000
_cell.length_c   1.000
_cell.angle_alpha   90.00
_cell.angle_beta   90.00
_cell.angle_gamma   90.00
#
_symmetry.space_group_name_H-M   'P 1'
#
loop_
_entity.id
_entity.type
_entity.pdbx_description
1 polymer ?
#
loop_
_entity_poly.entity_id
_entity_poly.type
_entity_poly.pdbx_seq_one_letter_code
_entity_poly.pdbx_strand_id
1 'polypeptide(L)' 'MQREDFEQQLTALLRDAGPDTVAELTDTVIACWNGERLVYADVSAEGTGALAGVFELDARR' A
#
# COMPACT_ATOMS: atom_id res chain seq x y z
N MET A 1 -12.09 -7.73 -11.98
CA MET A 1 -10.90 -6.87 -12.09
C MET A 1 -9.69 -7.75 -11.83
N GLN A 2 -8.64 -7.62 -12.64
CA GLN A 2 -7.37 -8.31 -12.39
C GLN A 2 -6.55 -7.49 -11.39
N ARG A 3 -5.66 -8.14 -10.65
CA ARG A 3 -4.79 -7.49 -9.65
C ARG A 3 -4.00 -6.32 -10.26
N GLU A 4 -3.52 -6.50 -11.48
CA GLU A 4 -2.74 -5.50 -12.21
C GLU A 4 -3.51 -4.20 -12.46
N ASP A 5 -4.79 -4.28 -12.85
CA ASP A 5 -5.63 -3.08 -13.05
C ASP A 5 -5.83 -2.32 -11.73
N PHE A 6 -6.01 -3.06 -10.63
CA PHE A 6 -6.14 -2.49 -9.29
C PHE A 6 -4.85 -1.78 -8.86
N GLU A 7 -3.70 -2.41 -9.04
CA GLU A 7 -2.39 -1.85 -8.72
C GLU A 7 -2.09 -0.59 -9.55
N GLN A 8 -2.45 -0.57 -10.83
CA GLN A 8 -2.27 0.60 -11.69
C GLN A 8 -3.17 1.77 -11.28
N GLN A 9 -4.44 1.53 -10.97
CA GLN A 9 -5.33 2.58 -10.46
C GLN A 9 -4.88 3.10 -9.10
N LEU A 10 -4.48 2.21 -8.20
CA LEU A 10 -4.03 2.58 -6.86
C LEU A 10 -2.73 3.39 -6.92
N THR A 11 -1.81 2.98 -7.79
CA THR A 11 -0.57 3.71 -8.06
C THR A 11 -0.87 5.12 -8.61
N ALA A 12 -1.79 5.25 -9.56
CA ALA A 12 -2.15 6.56 -10.12
C ALA A 12 -2.73 7.49 -9.06
N LEU A 13 -3.62 6.97 -8.20
CA LEU A 13 -4.23 7.74 -7.10
C LEU A 13 -3.20 8.20 -6.06
N LEU A 14 -2.35 7.28 -5.59
CA LEU A 14 -1.35 7.60 -4.58
C LEU A 14 -0.25 8.51 -5.13
N ARG A 15 0.14 8.32 -6.39
CA ARG A 15 1.11 9.19 -7.07
C ARG A 15 0.58 10.62 -7.23
N ASP A 16 -0.70 10.78 -7.54
CA ASP A 16 -1.34 12.11 -7.67
C ASP A 16 -1.51 12.79 -6.31
N ALA A 17 -1.85 12.02 -5.27
CA ALA A 17 -2.05 12.53 -3.91
C ALA A 17 -0.74 12.89 -3.18
N GLY A 18 0.38 12.26 -3.55
CA GLY A 18 1.71 12.58 -3.04
C GLY A 18 2.25 11.62 -1.97
N PRO A 19 3.51 11.78 -1.55
CA PRO A 19 4.27 10.78 -0.78
C PRO A 19 3.75 10.49 0.64
N ASP A 20 2.94 11.38 1.21
CA ASP A 20 2.29 11.18 2.52
C ASP A 20 0.90 10.52 2.42
N THR A 21 0.47 10.15 1.21
CA THR A 21 -0.82 9.49 1.03
C THR A 21 -0.68 7.98 1.18
N VAL A 22 -1.56 7.41 1.99
CA VAL A 22 -1.73 5.97 2.16
C VAL A 22 -3.18 5.60 1.84
N ALA A 23 -3.37 4.45 1.20
CA ALA A 23 -4.67 3.86 0.94
C ALA A 23 -4.86 2.64 1.83
N GLU A 24 -5.84 2.71 2.72
CA GLU A 24 -6.27 1.55 3.50
C GLU A 24 -6.98 0.56 2.58
N LEU A 25 -6.44 -0.66 2.50
CA LEU A 25 -7.01 -1.77 1.75
C LEU A 25 -7.91 -2.61 2.64
N THR A 26 -7.44 -2.86 3.87
CA THR A 26 -8.13 -3.59 4.92
C THR A 26 -7.80 -2.94 6.26
N ASP A 27 -8.51 -3.34 7.32
CA ASP A 27 -8.25 -2.93 8.71
C ASP A 27 -6.80 -3.13 9.17
N THR A 28 -6.04 -3.99 8.48
CA THR A 28 -4.66 -4.32 8.84
C THR A 28 -3.69 -4.09 7.70
N VAL A 29 -4.09 -3.63 6.51
CA VAL A 29 -3.18 -3.46 5.38
C VAL A 29 -3.40 -2.11 4.73
N ILE A 30 -2.32 -1.35 4.62
CA ILE A 30 -2.26 -0.11 3.86
C ILE A 30 -1.36 -0.28 2.65
N ALA A 31 -1.61 0.51 1.62
CA ALA A 31 -0.73 0.70 0.49
C ALA A 31 -0.28 2.16 0.44
N CYS A 32 0.99 2.40 0.15
CA CYS A 32 1.50 3.76 -0.03
C CYS A 32 2.45 3.84 -1.22
N TRP A 33 2.62 5.05 -1.74
CA TRP A 33 3.54 5.33 -2.83
C TRP A 33 4.88 5.79 -2.24
N ASN A 34 5.94 5.01 -2.44
CA ASN A 34 7.25 5.33 -1.86
C ASN A 34 8.10 6.29 -2.73
N GLY A 35 7.55 6.80 -3.84
CA GLY A 35 8.27 7.62 -4.82
C GLY A 35 8.70 6.86 -6.08
N GLU A 36 8.91 5.55 -5.98
CA GLU A 36 9.35 4.68 -7.08
C GLU A 36 8.31 3.62 -7.45
N ARG A 37 7.58 3.08 -6.47
CA ARG A 37 6.56 2.06 -6.64
C ARG A 37 5.53 2.05 -5.51
N LEU A 38 4.46 1.29 -5.74
CA LEU A 38 3.47 0.93 -4.74
C LEU A 38 4.08 -0.05 -3.73
N VAL A 39 4.05 0.29 -2.45
CA VAL A 39 4.46 -0.58 -1.35
C VAL A 39 3.28 -0.84 -0.43
N TYR A 40 3.29 -1.97 0.26
CA TYR A 40 2.23 -2.36 1.17
C TYR A 40 2.82 -2.48 2.58
N ALA A 41 2.03 -2.17 3.57
CA ALA A 41 2.43 -2.33 4.96
C ALA A 41 1.28 -2.91 5.76
N ASP A 42 1.60 -3.86 6.63
CA ASP A 42 0.63 -4.36 7.58
C ASP A 42 0.62 -3.42 8.79
N VAL A 43 -0.56 -2.95 9.14
CA VAL A 43 -0.83 -2.19 10.35
C VAL A 43 -1.22 -3.23 11.39
N SER A 44 -0.32 -3.49 12.34
CA SER A 44 -0.58 -4.51 13.36
C SER A 44 -1.86 -4.15 14.11
N ALA A 45 -2.74 -5.13 14.26
CA ALA A 45 -4.06 -5.01 14.89
C ALA A 45 -4.02 -4.58 16.38
N GLU A 46 -2.84 -4.34 16.97
CA GLU A 46 -2.68 -3.83 18.33
C GLU A 46 -3.08 -2.35 18.50
N GLY A 47 -3.67 -1.72 17.47
CA GLY A 47 -4.31 -0.39 17.61
C GLY A 47 -3.32 0.75 17.90
N THR A 48 -2.02 0.50 17.75
CA THR A 48 -0.95 1.49 18.00
C THR A 48 -0.61 2.33 16.78
N GLY A 49 -1.20 2.05 15.61
CA GLY A 49 -0.85 2.73 14.35
C GLY A 49 0.60 2.46 13.90
N ALA A 50 1.28 1.50 14.54
CA ALA A 50 2.63 1.11 14.19
C ALA A 50 2.58 0.14 13.01
N LEU A 51 3.30 0.49 11.94
CA LEU A 51 3.51 -0.39 10.80
C LEU A 51 4.27 -1.63 11.30
N ALA A 52 3.59 -2.78 11.29
CA ALA A 52 4.11 -4.07 11.72
C ALA A 52 5.25 -4.55 10.82
N GLY A 53 5.21 -4.12 9.56
CA GLY A 53 6.23 -4.37 8.57
C GLY A 53 5.81 -3.78 7.23
N VAL A 54 6.74 -3.08 6.58
CA VAL A 54 6.60 -2.72 5.16
C VAL A 54 7.05 -3.94 4.36
N PHE A 55 6.18 -4.46 3.51
CA PHE A 55 6.53 -5.51 2.56
C PHE A 55 6.20 -5.05 1.15
N GLU A 56 7.15 -5.30 0.27
CA GLU A 56 6.88 -5.24 -1.14
C GLU A 56 6.02 -6.45 -1.46
N LEU A 57 4.86 -6.21 -2.09
CA LEU A 57 4.08 -7.27 -2.69
C LEU A 57 4.82 -7.70 -3.97
N ASP A 58 5.99 -8.32 -3.82
CA ASP A 58 6.72 -8.85 -4.94
C ASP A 58 5.90 -10.00 -5.52
N ALA A 59 5.28 -9.76 -6.66
CA ALA A 59 4.47 -10.73 -7.39
C ALA A 59 5.32 -11.84 -8.04
N ARG A 60 6.43 -12.23 -7.41
CA ARG A 60 7.22 -13.42 -7.78
C ARG A 60 7.72 -14.17 -6.54
N ARG A 61 6.84 -14.99 -5.95
CA ARG A 61 7.20 -16.39 -5.65
C ARG A 61 6.00 -17.29 -5.39
#